data_AF-A0A522EB29-F1
#
_entry.id   AF-A0A522EB29-F1
#
_cell.length_a   1.000
_cell.length_b   1.000
_cell.length_c   1.000
_cell.angle_alpha   90.00
_cell.angle_beta   90.00
_cell.angle_gamma   90.00
#
_symmetry.space_group_name_H-M   'P 1'
#
loop_
_entity.id
_entity.type
_entity.pdbx_description
1 polymer ?
#
loop_
_entity_poly.entity_id
_entity_poly.type
_entity_poly.pdbx_seq_one_letter_code
_entity_poly.pdbx_strand_id
1 'polypeptide(L)'
;MKKLIFTSAFYLLLFVTVFAQRVDLDRFNFTASYRDFPDEPLPGEYKTFNVRIEAAPSLGLGYNASTLDDLIQIEGLKKVDGTGHITIIAILDDIVIERTETKERVDVRKDKQGVEIRKSFFSTEMTYSFSARASVYDYKGNTVLSNFILYERENRRTYKTPEFPNPVDAANNYNNKILEIKSNIAKQLVNTAISNLNSALNTRYGYAIQRVNDIFWVLNNKKHPEYGEQQKAWNNFKNAIILMNPDEPLDKVREKLKPVITYYEKVKTIYTASDKEARKLRYASYYNLAKIYLYLDDPAAAIREADALSMNDYDESDGRMLRTIAENLDAQLKKNNASTRHFPVDIAMYESPVK
;
A
#
# COMPACT_ATOMS: atom_id res chain seq x y z
N MET A 1 27.45 65.76 53.89
CA MET A 1 28.33 65.42 52.75
C MET A 1 28.50 63.91 52.68
N LYS A 2 27.99 63.31 51.60
CA LYS A 2 28.39 62.09 50.88
C LYS A 2 29.22 60.97 51.57
N LYS A 3 28.65 59.74 51.47
CA LYS A 3 29.25 58.44 51.05
C LYS A 3 30.02 57.65 52.13
N LEU A 4 30.00 56.31 52.23
CA LEU A 4 29.62 55.20 51.34
C LEU A 4 29.00 54.04 52.16
N ILE A 5 27.95 53.39 51.64
CA ILE A 5 27.59 52.00 51.98
C ILE A 5 27.79 51.19 50.70
N PHE A 6 28.66 50.19 50.73
CA PHE A 6 28.85 49.23 49.65
C PHE A 6 27.74 48.17 49.73
N THR A 7 26.80 48.21 48.78
CA THR A 7 25.82 47.14 48.56
C THR A 7 26.33 46.21 47.46
N SER A 8 26.51 44.94 47.81
CA SER A 8 26.75 43.83 46.88
C SER A 8 25.56 43.65 45.95
N ALA A 9 25.73 44.02 44.68
CA ALA A 9 24.76 43.75 43.63
C ALA A 9 24.91 42.31 43.13
N PHE A 10 23.90 41.50 43.42
CA PHE A 10 23.73 40.13 42.96
C PHE A 10 23.50 40.13 41.44
N TYR A 11 24.45 39.58 40.68
CA TYR A 11 24.32 39.34 39.24
C TYR A 11 23.29 38.24 39.01
N LEU A 12 22.04 38.61 38.71
CA LEU A 12 21.06 37.69 38.10
C LEU A 12 21.16 37.83 36.57
N LEU A 13 22.17 37.21 35.98
CA LEU A 13 22.23 37.02 34.52
C LEU A 13 21.21 35.95 34.14
N LEU A 14 20.01 36.41 33.75
CA LEU A 14 19.06 35.60 32.99
C LEU A 14 19.76 35.11 31.72
N PHE A 15 20.10 33.82 31.67
CA PHE A 15 20.50 33.15 30.43
C PHE A 15 19.28 33.10 29.50
N VAL A 16 19.08 34.16 28.72
CA VAL A 16 18.26 34.09 27.52
C VAL A 16 19.05 33.25 26.53
N THR A 17 18.77 31.95 26.46
CA THR A 17 19.32 31.07 25.44
C THR A 17 18.76 31.50 24.09
N VAL A 18 19.52 32.33 23.37
CA VAL A 18 19.20 32.70 21.99
C VAL A 18 19.43 31.47 21.11
N PHE A 19 18.36 30.75 20.79
CA PHE A 19 18.38 29.58 19.90
C PHE A 19 18.48 29.97 18.41
N ALA A 20 19.42 30.86 18.06
CA ALA A 20 19.58 31.36 16.68
C ALA A 20 20.34 30.41 15.74
N GLN A 21 20.45 29.13 16.09
CA GLN A 21 21.13 28.16 15.25
C GLN A 21 20.19 27.64 14.17
N ARG A 22 20.66 27.61 12.92
CA ARG A 22 19.90 27.11 11.77
C ARG A 22 19.44 25.66 12.01
N VAL A 23 18.17 25.40 11.78
CA VAL A 23 17.55 24.08 11.80
C VAL A 23 17.46 23.58 10.36
N ASP A 24 18.15 22.47 10.13
CA ASP A 24 18.24 21.80 8.83
C ASP A 24 17.78 20.36 9.01
N LEU A 25 16.59 20.05 8.48
CA LEU A 25 15.92 18.77 8.67
C LEU A 25 16.09 17.91 7.44
N ASP A 26 16.55 16.68 7.64
CA ASP A 26 16.65 15.67 6.61
C ASP A 26 15.66 14.53 6.84
N ARG A 27 15.27 13.90 5.73
CA ARG A 27 14.41 12.71 5.73
C ARG A 27 15.25 11.47 5.99
N PHE A 28 14.89 10.73 7.03
CA PHE A 28 15.46 9.42 7.30
C PHE A 28 14.41 8.35 7.12
N ASN A 29 14.69 7.38 6.25
CA ASN A 29 13.76 6.30 5.96
C ASN A 29 13.77 5.24 7.07
N PHE A 30 12.61 4.66 7.32
CA PHE A 30 12.46 3.42 8.07
C PHE A 30 11.41 2.54 7.41
N THR A 31 11.39 1.27 7.82
CA THR A 31 10.37 0.31 7.42
C THR A 31 9.59 -0.12 8.65
N ALA A 32 8.29 -0.30 8.51
CA ALA A 32 7.41 -0.93 9.49
C ALA A 32 6.54 -1.99 8.80
N SER A 33 6.00 -2.92 9.58
CA SER A 33 5.08 -3.94 9.06
C SER A 33 3.96 -4.20 10.04
N TYR A 34 2.74 -4.27 9.54
CA TYR A 34 1.50 -4.47 10.29
C TYR A 34 0.49 -5.21 9.43
N ARG A 35 -0.63 -5.67 10.01
CA ARG A 35 -1.72 -6.26 9.22
C ARG A 35 -2.66 -5.18 8.73
N ASP A 36 -3.07 -5.29 7.47
CA ASP A 36 -4.22 -4.57 6.96
C ASP A 36 -5.51 -5.14 7.56
N PHE A 37 -6.49 -4.26 7.73
CA PHE A 37 -7.84 -4.67 8.10
C PHE A 37 -8.73 -4.75 6.86
N PRO A 38 -9.63 -5.74 6.81
CA PRO A 38 -10.61 -5.82 5.75
C PRO A 38 -11.56 -4.62 5.75
N ASP A 39 -11.90 -4.15 4.56
CA ASP A 39 -12.90 -3.13 4.36
C ASP A 39 -14.32 -3.66 4.63
N GLU A 40 -14.56 -4.96 4.51
CA GLU A 40 -15.86 -5.58 4.73
C GLU A 40 -15.69 -6.81 5.63
N PRO A 41 -15.34 -6.63 6.92
CA PRO A 41 -15.02 -7.74 7.80
C PRO A 41 -16.13 -8.77 7.82
N LEU A 42 -15.74 -10.03 7.61
CA LEU A 42 -16.63 -11.17 7.80
C LEU A 42 -16.97 -11.34 9.28
N PRO A 43 -18.08 -12.03 9.61
CA PRO A 43 -18.35 -12.44 10.98
C PRO A 43 -17.13 -13.15 11.60
N GLY A 44 -16.84 -12.88 12.88
CA GLY A 44 -15.59 -13.33 13.51
C GLY A 44 -15.42 -14.85 13.53
N GLU A 45 -16.52 -15.60 13.47
CA GLU A 45 -16.56 -17.05 13.39
C GLU A 45 -16.24 -17.60 11.99
N TYR A 46 -16.22 -16.76 10.94
CA TYR A 46 -15.96 -17.19 9.57
C TYR A 46 -14.45 -17.29 9.35
N LYS A 47 -13.93 -18.51 9.46
CA LYS A 47 -12.48 -18.77 9.45
C LYS A 47 -11.95 -19.52 8.24
N THR A 48 -12.85 -20.05 7.41
CA THR A 48 -12.48 -20.95 6.32
C THR A 48 -13.18 -20.56 5.03
N PHE A 49 -12.56 -20.87 3.90
CA PHE A 49 -13.14 -20.66 2.60
C PHE A 49 -12.87 -21.85 1.67
N ASN A 50 -13.70 -22.00 0.65
CA ASN A 50 -13.47 -22.92 -0.45
C ASN A 50 -13.70 -22.20 -1.78
N VAL A 51 -13.11 -22.74 -2.84
CA VAL A 51 -13.08 -22.11 -4.17
C VAL A 51 -13.69 -23.06 -5.18
N ARG A 52 -14.44 -22.52 -6.14
CA ARG A 52 -14.92 -23.22 -7.33
C ARG A 52 -14.62 -22.38 -8.55
N ILE A 53 -14.00 -22.99 -9.55
CA ILE A 53 -13.66 -22.33 -10.80
C ILE A 53 -14.43 -22.99 -11.94
N GLU A 54 -15.18 -22.18 -12.67
CA GLU A 54 -15.87 -22.56 -13.89
C GLU A 54 -15.16 -21.88 -15.07
N ALA A 55 -14.41 -22.65 -15.85
CA ALA A 55 -13.63 -22.12 -16.97
C ALA A 55 -14.11 -22.66 -18.31
N ALA A 56 -14.23 -21.79 -19.31
CA ALA A 56 -14.62 -22.18 -20.65
C ALA A 56 -13.57 -23.12 -21.27
N PRO A 57 -13.98 -24.26 -21.89
CA PRO A 57 -13.05 -25.22 -22.49
C PRO A 57 -12.12 -24.61 -23.56
N SER A 58 -12.59 -23.57 -24.25
CA SER A 58 -11.86 -22.86 -25.32
C SER A 58 -10.62 -22.11 -24.83
N LEU A 59 -10.49 -21.87 -23.52
CA LEU A 59 -9.28 -21.29 -22.95
C LEU A 59 -8.08 -22.24 -23.06
N GLY A 60 -8.32 -23.52 -23.36
CA GLY A 60 -7.26 -24.49 -23.69
C GLY A 60 -6.19 -24.59 -22.60
N LEU A 61 -6.59 -24.38 -21.34
CA LEU A 61 -5.65 -24.15 -20.25
C LEU A 61 -4.80 -25.38 -19.93
N GLY A 62 -5.22 -26.59 -20.32
CA GLY A 62 -4.45 -27.82 -20.14
C GLY A 62 -4.20 -28.21 -18.66
N TYR A 63 -4.52 -27.32 -17.72
CA TYR A 63 -4.45 -27.51 -16.30
C TYR A 63 -5.80 -28.05 -15.78
N ASN A 64 -5.73 -28.95 -14.79
CA ASN A 64 -6.91 -29.32 -14.02
C ASN A 64 -7.40 -28.06 -13.28
N ALA A 65 -8.70 -27.76 -13.26
CA ALA A 65 -9.25 -26.57 -12.60
C ALA A 65 -8.78 -26.45 -11.13
N SER A 66 -8.44 -27.59 -10.52
CA SER A 66 -7.83 -27.70 -9.19
C SER A 66 -6.52 -26.91 -9.04
N THR A 67 -5.69 -26.73 -10.07
CA THR A 67 -4.45 -25.96 -9.90
C THR A 67 -4.69 -24.45 -9.89
N LEU A 68 -5.80 -23.99 -10.46
CA LEU A 68 -6.16 -22.57 -10.46
C LEU A 68 -6.81 -22.16 -9.14
N ASP A 69 -7.55 -23.08 -8.51
CA ASP A 69 -8.17 -22.79 -7.23
C ASP A 69 -7.14 -22.59 -6.11
N ASP A 70 -5.96 -23.22 -6.21
CA ASP A 70 -4.82 -23.06 -5.29
C ASP A 70 -4.17 -21.69 -5.37
N LEU A 71 -4.37 -20.98 -6.49
CA LEU A 71 -3.89 -19.62 -6.66
C LEU A 71 -4.79 -18.60 -5.97
N ILE A 72 -6.00 -18.96 -5.57
CA ILE A 72 -6.94 -18.06 -4.89
C ILE A 72 -6.75 -18.18 -3.37
N GLN A 73 -6.39 -17.07 -2.73
CA GLN A 73 -6.08 -17.01 -1.32
C GLN A 73 -6.73 -15.79 -0.66
N ILE A 74 -7.24 -15.98 0.55
CA ILE A 74 -7.63 -14.90 1.46
C ILE A 74 -6.73 -14.98 2.68
N GLU A 75 -5.82 -14.02 2.82
CA GLU A 75 -4.91 -13.93 3.95
C GLU A 75 -5.70 -13.85 5.25
N GLY A 76 -5.37 -14.72 6.19
CA GLY A 76 -6.06 -14.82 7.46
C GLY A 76 -7.25 -15.79 7.52
N LEU A 77 -7.59 -16.45 6.41
CA LEU A 77 -8.56 -17.55 6.39
C LEU A 77 -7.90 -18.84 5.88
N LYS A 78 -8.43 -19.99 6.30
CA LYS A 78 -7.95 -21.31 5.86
C LYS A 78 -8.75 -21.79 4.64
N LYS A 79 -8.06 -22.15 3.56
CA LYS A 79 -8.67 -22.86 2.43
C LYS A 79 -8.99 -24.30 2.84
N VAL A 80 -10.18 -24.79 2.49
CA VAL A 80 -10.63 -26.17 2.75
C VAL A 80 -11.25 -26.79 1.49
N ASP A 81 -11.11 -28.11 1.34
CA ASP A 81 -11.68 -28.85 0.20
C ASP A 81 -13.20 -29.03 0.30
N GLY A 82 -13.71 -29.03 1.53
CA GLY A 82 -15.13 -29.18 1.83
C GLY A 82 -15.89 -27.85 1.80
N THR A 83 -16.96 -27.78 2.59
CA THR A 83 -17.67 -26.53 2.83
C THR A 83 -16.81 -25.63 3.72
N GLY A 84 -16.41 -24.46 3.22
CA GLY A 84 -15.88 -23.36 4.01
C GLY A 84 -17.02 -22.49 4.55
N HIS A 85 -16.70 -21.58 5.48
CA HIS A 85 -17.64 -20.54 5.91
C HIS A 85 -18.03 -19.62 4.75
N ILE A 86 -17.14 -19.46 3.78
CA ILE A 86 -17.36 -18.72 2.55
C ILE A 86 -17.02 -19.60 1.34
N THR A 87 -17.88 -19.58 0.31
CA THR A 87 -17.63 -20.19 -1.00
C THR A 87 -17.40 -19.09 -2.04
N ILE A 88 -16.27 -19.17 -2.73
CA ILE A 88 -15.91 -18.29 -3.85
C ILE A 88 -16.18 -19.06 -5.14
N ILE A 89 -16.96 -18.47 -6.04
CA ILE A 89 -17.23 -19.00 -7.38
C ILE A 89 -16.65 -18.02 -8.39
N ALA A 90 -15.62 -18.44 -9.13
CA ALA A 90 -15.02 -17.67 -10.20
C ALA A 90 -15.41 -18.28 -11.55
N ILE A 91 -15.96 -17.46 -12.44
CA ILE A 91 -16.36 -17.84 -13.79
C ILE A 91 -15.41 -17.16 -14.77
N LEU A 92 -14.71 -17.96 -15.57
CA LEU A 92 -13.76 -17.54 -16.60
C LEU A 92 -14.36 -17.93 -17.96
N ASP A 93 -14.93 -16.97 -18.67
CA ASP A 93 -15.59 -17.24 -19.95
C ASP A 93 -14.57 -17.45 -21.09
N ASP A 94 -15.04 -17.63 -22.31
CA ASP A 94 -14.20 -17.84 -23.49
C ASP A 94 -13.48 -16.56 -23.98
N ILE A 95 -12.47 -16.74 -24.82
CA ILE A 95 -11.90 -15.66 -25.62
C ILE A 95 -12.65 -15.62 -26.96
N VAL A 96 -13.29 -14.49 -27.24
CA VAL A 96 -13.99 -14.26 -28.51
C VAL A 96 -13.08 -13.45 -29.43
N ILE A 97 -12.77 -14.00 -30.61
CA ILE A 97 -12.04 -13.28 -31.65
C ILE A 97 -13.07 -12.58 -32.53
N GLU A 98 -13.02 -11.25 -32.54
CA GLU A 98 -13.99 -10.43 -33.27
C GLU A 98 -13.49 -10.07 -34.67
N ARG A 99 -12.17 -9.83 -34.79
CA ARG A 99 -11.56 -9.46 -36.07
C ARG A 99 -10.11 -9.91 -36.12
N THR A 100 -9.67 -10.33 -37.30
CA THR A 100 -8.25 -10.52 -37.62
C THR A 100 -7.98 -9.88 -38.97
N GLU A 101 -7.04 -8.95 -39.03
CA GLU A 101 -6.73 -8.21 -40.25
C GLU A 101 -5.24 -7.83 -40.32
N THR A 102 -4.66 -7.83 -41.53
CA THR A 102 -3.31 -7.30 -41.77
C THR A 102 -3.40 -5.82 -42.05
N LYS A 103 -2.77 -5.00 -41.22
CA LYS A 103 -2.71 -3.54 -41.38
C LYS A 103 -1.36 -3.09 -41.92
N GLU A 104 -1.38 -2.04 -42.71
CA GLU A 104 -0.21 -1.35 -43.23
C GLU A 104 0.08 -0.08 -42.42
N ARG A 105 1.35 0.13 -42.11
CA ARG A 105 1.90 1.40 -41.63
C ARG A 105 2.92 1.90 -42.65
N VAL A 106 2.73 3.12 -43.13
CA VAL A 106 3.68 3.76 -44.06
C VAL A 106 4.58 4.70 -43.27
N ASP A 107 5.89 4.43 -43.29
CA ASP A 107 6.91 5.36 -42.79
C ASP A 107 7.34 6.28 -43.94
N VAL A 108 7.18 7.60 -43.76
CA VAL A 108 7.56 8.60 -44.75
C VAL A 108 8.76 9.37 -44.21
N ARG A 109 9.88 9.29 -44.92
CA ARG A 109 11.12 10.03 -44.61
C ARG A 109 11.51 10.87 -45.80
N LYS A 110 12.19 11.99 -45.58
CA LYS A 110 12.78 12.78 -46.67
C LYS A 110 14.27 12.47 -46.80
N ASP A 111 14.77 12.34 -48.01
CA ASP A 111 16.20 12.25 -48.27
C ASP A 111 16.90 13.62 -48.15
N LYS A 112 18.22 13.65 -48.37
CA LYS A 112 19.03 14.88 -48.27
C LYS A 112 18.68 15.91 -49.36
N GLN A 113 17.91 15.52 -50.36
CA GLN A 113 17.46 16.32 -51.49
C GLN A 113 15.98 16.74 -51.34
N GLY A 114 15.33 16.37 -50.24
CA GLY A 114 13.94 16.71 -49.93
C GLY A 114 12.89 15.79 -50.57
N VAL A 115 13.31 14.69 -51.22
CA VAL A 115 12.41 13.71 -51.84
C VAL A 115 11.85 12.76 -50.80
N GLU A 116 10.55 12.48 -50.86
CA GLU A 116 9.89 11.52 -49.97
C GLU A 116 10.24 10.07 -50.32
N ILE A 117 10.85 9.37 -49.36
CA ILE A 117 11.03 7.92 -49.32
C ILE A 117 9.90 7.32 -48.48
N ARG A 118 9.11 6.44 -49.08
CA ARG A 118 8.03 5.71 -48.42
C ARG A 118 8.47 4.27 -48.17
N LYS A 119 8.33 3.80 -46.93
CA LYS A 119 8.57 2.41 -46.57
C LYS A 119 7.35 1.85 -45.84
N SER A 120 6.72 0.85 -46.45
CA SER A 120 5.57 0.16 -45.86
C SER A 120 6.01 -0.94 -44.91
N PHE A 121 5.24 -1.10 -43.84
CA PHE A 121 5.39 -2.11 -42.82
C PHE A 121 4.02 -2.74 -42.54
N PHE A 122 3.96 -4.07 -42.48
CA PHE A 122 2.70 -4.81 -42.33
C PHE A 122 2.70 -5.61 -41.05
N SER A 123 1.58 -5.60 -40.33
CA SER A 123 1.39 -6.39 -39.11
C SER A 123 -0.02 -6.97 -39.08
N THR A 124 -0.15 -8.21 -38.63
CA THR A 124 -1.45 -8.83 -38.38
C THR A 124 -1.94 -8.43 -36.99
N GLU A 125 -3.14 -7.88 -36.93
CA GLU A 125 -3.84 -7.51 -35.70
C GLU A 125 -5.03 -8.45 -35.47
N MET A 126 -5.13 -8.98 -34.25
CA MET A 126 -6.27 -9.77 -33.78
C MET A 126 -6.97 -9.00 -32.67
N THR A 127 -8.21 -8.57 -32.93
CA THR A 127 -9.09 -7.98 -31.92
C THR A 127 -9.88 -9.08 -31.24
N TYR A 128 -9.83 -9.11 -29.91
CA TYR A 128 -10.49 -10.12 -29.09
C TYR A 128 -11.08 -9.51 -27.82
N SER A 129 -12.01 -10.25 -27.20
CA SER A 129 -12.61 -9.93 -25.91
C SER A 129 -12.67 -11.17 -25.01
N PHE A 130 -12.78 -10.93 -23.71
CA PHE A 130 -12.80 -11.95 -22.66
C PHE A 130 -13.61 -11.41 -21.48
N SER A 131 -14.36 -12.28 -20.80
CA SER A 131 -15.03 -11.93 -19.55
C SER A 131 -14.67 -12.88 -18.42
N ALA A 132 -14.58 -12.31 -17.22
CA ALA A 132 -14.42 -13.07 -15.99
C ALA A 132 -15.14 -12.35 -14.86
N ARG A 133 -15.77 -13.13 -13.99
CA ARG A 133 -16.51 -12.62 -12.83
C ARG A 133 -16.37 -13.54 -11.63
N ALA A 134 -16.62 -13.01 -10.45
CA ALA A 134 -16.67 -13.80 -9.23
C ALA A 134 -17.93 -13.50 -8.42
N SER A 135 -18.40 -14.49 -7.67
CA SER A 135 -19.41 -14.31 -6.63
C SER A 135 -18.95 -15.03 -5.37
N VAL A 136 -19.36 -14.50 -4.22
CA VAL A 136 -18.99 -15.00 -2.91
C VAL A 136 -20.27 -15.22 -2.12
N TYR A 137 -20.41 -16.40 -1.55
CA TYR A 137 -21.56 -16.81 -0.75
C TYR A 137 -21.09 -17.26 0.63
N ASP A 138 -21.89 -17.05 1.65
CA ASP A 138 -21.66 -17.70 2.93
C ASP A 138 -22.19 -19.14 2.93
N TYR A 139 -21.80 -19.91 3.95
CA TYR A 139 -22.23 -21.30 4.13
C TYR A 139 -23.74 -21.44 4.39
N LYS A 140 -24.45 -20.34 4.68
CA LYS A 140 -25.89 -20.27 4.85
C LYS A 140 -26.62 -19.98 3.53
N GLY A 141 -25.87 -19.74 2.44
CA GLY A 141 -26.41 -19.44 1.11
C GLY A 141 -26.68 -17.95 0.85
N ASN A 142 -26.30 -17.06 1.77
CA ASN A 142 -26.43 -15.62 1.55
C ASN A 142 -25.34 -15.12 0.61
N THR A 143 -25.70 -14.18 -0.27
CA THR A 143 -24.72 -13.51 -1.14
C THR A 143 -23.92 -12.48 -0.34
N VAL A 144 -22.60 -12.66 -0.31
CA VAL A 144 -21.64 -11.74 0.30
C VAL A 144 -21.09 -10.77 -0.75
N LEU A 145 -20.78 -11.28 -1.95
CA LEU A 145 -20.37 -10.49 -3.11
C LEU A 145 -21.04 -11.04 -4.35
N SER A 146 -21.73 -10.20 -5.11
CA SER A 146 -22.44 -10.62 -6.31
C SER A 146 -21.77 -10.10 -7.56
N ASN A 147 -21.51 -10.98 -8.52
CA ASN A 147 -21.12 -10.62 -9.89
C ASN A 147 -19.98 -9.58 -9.97
N PHE A 148 -18.96 -9.75 -9.12
CA PHE A 148 -17.78 -8.89 -9.14
C PHE A 148 -17.04 -9.09 -10.46
N ILE A 149 -16.94 -8.01 -11.23
CA ILE A 149 -16.36 -8.01 -12.56
C ILE A 149 -14.83 -8.03 -12.44
N LEU A 150 -14.21 -9.10 -12.94
CA LEU A 150 -12.75 -9.21 -13.04
C LEU A 150 -12.26 -8.75 -14.40
N TYR A 151 -13.06 -9.04 -15.44
CA TYR A 151 -12.86 -8.67 -16.83
C TYR A 151 -14.22 -8.48 -17.50
N GLU A 152 -14.37 -7.36 -18.21
CA GLU A 152 -15.57 -7.04 -18.99
C GLU A 152 -15.43 -7.49 -20.43
N ARG A 153 -16.51 -8.08 -20.98
CA ARG A 153 -16.57 -8.54 -22.37
C ARG A 153 -16.45 -7.37 -23.35
N GLU A 154 -16.98 -6.22 -22.96
CA GLU A 154 -17.06 -5.00 -23.76
C GLU A 154 -15.66 -4.39 -23.98
N ASN A 155 -14.70 -4.70 -23.11
CA ASN A 155 -13.33 -4.21 -23.19
C ASN A 155 -12.50 -5.02 -24.20
N ARG A 156 -12.58 -4.58 -25.46
CA ARG A 156 -11.80 -5.13 -26.58
C ARG A 156 -10.31 -4.89 -26.42
N ARG A 157 -9.53 -5.89 -26.82
CA ARG A 157 -8.07 -5.87 -26.81
C ARG A 157 -7.54 -6.26 -28.17
N THR A 158 -6.33 -5.79 -28.48
CA THR A 158 -5.67 -6.10 -29.75
C THR A 158 -4.33 -6.77 -29.47
N TYR A 159 -4.14 -7.95 -30.05
CA TYR A 159 -2.81 -8.53 -30.21
C TYR A 159 -2.25 -8.09 -31.57
N LYS A 160 -0.98 -7.70 -31.61
CA LYS A 160 -0.30 -7.23 -32.82
C LYS A 160 0.99 -8.03 -33.02
N THR A 161 1.19 -8.59 -34.21
CA THR A 161 2.47 -9.22 -34.57
C THR A 161 3.58 -8.18 -34.75
N PRO A 162 4.86 -8.60 -34.82
CA PRO A 162 5.91 -7.76 -35.37
C PRO A 162 5.55 -7.22 -36.77
N GLU A 163 6.25 -6.17 -37.19
CA GLU A 163 6.11 -5.58 -38.51
C GLU A 163 6.99 -6.31 -39.55
N PHE A 164 6.44 -6.53 -40.74
CA PHE A 164 7.08 -7.22 -41.85
C PHE A 164 7.08 -6.35 -43.12
N PRO A 165 8.02 -6.57 -44.08
CA PRO A 165 8.07 -5.79 -45.31
C PRO A 165 6.92 -6.03 -46.29
N ASN A 166 6.22 -7.16 -46.18
CA ASN A 166 5.10 -7.50 -47.04
C ASN A 166 3.94 -8.13 -46.23
N PRO A 167 2.70 -8.01 -46.71
CA PRO A 167 1.52 -8.48 -45.97
C PRO A 167 1.43 -10.01 -45.86
N VAL A 168 2.02 -10.75 -46.80
CA VAL A 168 2.00 -12.22 -46.81
C VAL A 168 2.83 -12.79 -45.66
N ASP A 169 4.02 -12.23 -45.42
CA ASP A 169 4.89 -12.62 -44.32
C ASP A 169 4.24 -12.33 -42.96
N ALA A 170 3.56 -11.19 -42.82
CA ALA A 170 2.82 -10.84 -41.61
C ALA A 170 1.68 -11.84 -41.33
N ALA A 171 0.93 -12.22 -42.37
CA ALA A 171 -0.15 -13.20 -42.25
C ALA A 171 0.39 -14.60 -41.95
N ASN A 172 1.45 -15.04 -42.63
CA ASN A 172 2.09 -16.33 -42.42
C ASN A 172 2.67 -16.44 -41.00
N ASN A 173 3.31 -15.37 -40.49
CA ASN A 173 3.83 -15.34 -39.12
C ASN A 173 2.71 -15.58 -38.09
N TYR A 174 1.58 -14.90 -38.26
CA TYR A 174 0.42 -15.06 -37.40
C TYR A 174 -0.18 -16.48 -37.49
N ASN A 175 -0.47 -16.96 -38.71
CA ASN A 175 -1.10 -18.26 -38.93
C ASN A 175 -0.26 -19.41 -38.36
N ASN A 176 1.06 -19.34 -38.51
CA ASN A 176 1.98 -20.36 -37.98
C ASN A 176 2.05 -20.37 -36.44
N LYS A 177 1.68 -19.26 -35.78
CA LYS A 177 1.81 -19.08 -34.32
C LYS A 177 0.46 -18.96 -33.60
N ILE A 178 -0.67 -19.03 -34.29
CA ILE A 178 -1.97 -18.69 -33.72
C ILE A 178 -2.35 -19.53 -32.48
N LEU A 179 -1.97 -20.81 -32.46
CA LEU A 179 -2.24 -21.68 -31.31
C LEU A 179 -1.45 -21.23 -30.08
N GLU A 180 -0.16 -20.90 -30.27
CA GLU A 180 0.70 -20.36 -29.21
C GLU A 180 0.20 -19.01 -28.72
N ILE A 181 -0.15 -18.11 -29.66
CA ILE A 181 -0.69 -16.77 -29.36
C ILE A 181 -1.96 -16.89 -28.50
N LYS A 182 -2.91 -17.74 -28.90
CA LYS A 182 -4.16 -17.98 -28.13
C LYS A 182 -3.87 -18.52 -26.74
N SER A 183 -2.97 -19.50 -26.62
CA SER A 183 -2.60 -20.09 -25.33
C SER A 183 -1.95 -19.05 -24.40
N ASN A 184 -1.06 -18.23 -24.92
CA ASN A 184 -0.39 -17.18 -24.14
C ASN A 184 -1.36 -16.09 -23.70
N ILE A 185 -2.26 -15.65 -24.58
CA ILE A 185 -3.33 -14.70 -24.25
C ILE A 185 -4.24 -15.28 -23.16
N ALA A 186 -4.68 -16.52 -23.28
CA ALA A 186 -5.52 -17.18 -22.27
C ALA A 186 -4.84 -17.23 -20.90
N LYS A 187 -3.58 -17.68 -20.84
CA LYS A 187 -2.80 -17.70 -19.59
C LYS A 187 -2.69 -16.31 -18.97
N GLN A 188 -2.37 -15.30 -19.78
CA GLN A 188 -2.24 -13.92 -19.29
C GLN A 188 -3.57 -13.39 -18.71
N LEU A 189 -4.68 -13.58 -19.44
CA LEU A 189 -6.00 -13.11 -19.02
C LEU A 189 -6.46 -13.80 -17.73
N VAL A 190 -6.31 -15.12 -17.65
CA VAL A 190 -6.67 -15.91 -16.47
C VAL A 190 -5.83 -15.52 -15.26
N ASN A 191 -4.51 -15.42 -15.41
CA ASN A 191 -3.62 -15.02 -14.31
C ASN A 191 -3.97 -13.62 -13.80
N THR A 192 -4.31 -12.70 -14.71
CA THR A 192 -4.72 -11.35 -14.32
C THR A 192 -6.08 -11.36 -13.61
N ALA A 193 -7.05 -12.15 -14.09
CA ALA A 193 -8.35 -12.29 -13.44
C ALA A 193 -8.21 -12.85 -12.02
N ILE A 194 -7.38 -13.88 -11.82
CA ILE A 194 -7.07 -14.45 -10.50
C ILE A 194 -6.37 -13.42 -9.61
N SER A 195 -5.39 -12.69 -10.14
CA SER A 195 -4.71 -11.62 -9.41
C SER A 195 -5.69 -10.54 -8.95
N ASN A 196 -6.60 -10.10 -9.82
CA ASN A 196 -7.63 -9.12 -9.49
C ASN A 196 -8.59 -9.64 -8.42
N LEU A 197 -8.95 -10.93 -8.51
CA LEU A 197 -9.80 -11.58 -7.51
C LEU A 197 -9.11 -11.64 -6.15
N ASN A 198 -7.85 -12.06 -6.09
CA ASN A 198 -7.07 -12.07 -4.85
C ASN A 198 -6.98 -10.68 -4.22
N SER A 199 -6.66 -9.65 -5.01
CA SER A 199 -6.63 -8.28 -4.51
C SER A 199 -7.98 -7.87 -3.94
N ALA A 200 -9.08 -8.12 -4.66
CA ALA A 200 -10.41 -7.76 -4.20
C ALA A 200 -10.82 -8.51 -2.93
N LEU A 201 -10.55 -9.81 -2.85
CA LEU A 201 -10.87 -10.64 -1.69
C LEU A 201 -10.04 -10.23 -0.47
N ASN A 202 -8.74 -9.94 -0.63
CA ASN A 202 -7.88 -9.55 0.49
C ASN A 202 -8.20 -8.15 1.00
N THR A 203 -8.48 -7.19 0.12
CA THR A 203 -8.95 -5.86 0.53
C THR A 203 -10.28 -5.95 1.30
N ARG A 204 -11.21 -6.79 0.84
CA ARG A 204 -12.54 -6.89 1.45
C ARG A 204 -12.59 -7.73 2.71
N TYR A 205 -11.88 -8.86 2.74
CA TYR A 205 -12.07 -9.91 3.74
C TYR A 205 -10.78 -10.41 4.40
N GLY A 206 -9.61 -10.07 3.83
CA GLY A 206 -8.32 -10.58 4.28
C GLY A 206 -7.63 -9.69 5.32
N TYR A 207 -6.63 -10.27 5.97
CA TYR A 207 -5.76 -9.62 6.96
C TYR A 207 -4.32 -9.59 6.48
N ALA A 208 -4.12 -9.02 5.29
CA ALA A 208 -2.86 -9.10 4.58
C ALA A 208 -1.71 -8.40 5.34
N ILE A 209 -0.49 -8.92 5.25
CA ILE A 209 0.66 -8.25 5.85
C ILE A 209 1.12 -7.11 4.94
N GLN A 210 1.06 -5.88 5.45
CA GLN A 210 1.59 -4.71 4.79
C GLN A 210 2.99 -4.39 5.29
N ARG A 211 3.90 -4.11 4.34
CA ARG A 211 5.23 -3.56 4.62
C ARG A 211 5.35 -2.19 3.98
N VAL A 212 5.58 -1.16 4.81
CA VAL A 212 5.65 0.23 4.35
C VAL A 212 7.04 0.81 4.58
N ASN A 213 7.45 1.69 3.67
CA ASN A 213 8.61 2.56 3.85
C ASN A 213 8.10 3.97 4.11
N ASP A 214 8.62 4.60 5.16
CA ASP A 214 8.17 5.91 5.62
C ASP A 214 9.38 6.73 6.10
N ILE A 215 9.14 8.00 6.41
CA ILE A 215 10.19 8.95 6.79
C ILE A 215 10.04 9.44 8.23
N PHE A 216 11.18 9.84 8.77
CA PHE A 216 11.32 10.53 10.03
C PHE A 216 12.16 11.78 9.82
N TRP A 217 11.76 12.91 10.42
CA TRP A 217 12.50 14.16 10.32
C TRP A 217 13.61 14.21 11.38
N VAL A 218 14.85 14.34 10.94
CA VAL A 218 16.02 14.38 11.84
C VAL A 218 16.89 15.57 11.48
N LEU A 219 17.34 16.29 12.51
CA LEU A 219 18.25 17.41 12.36
C LEU A 219 19.63 16.95 11.86
N ASN A 220 20.08 17.54 10.76
CA ASN A 220 21.39 17.30 10.16
C ASN A 220 22.44 18.34 10.56
N ASN A 221 22.03 19.50 11.10
CA ASN A 221 22.98 20.51 11.54
C ASN A 221 23.71 20.09 12.83
N LYS A 222 24.92 19.54 12.68
CA LYS A 222 25.81 19.10 13.78
C LYS A 222 26.14 20.15 14.84
N LYS A 223 26.03 21.44 14.50
CA LYS A 223 26.33 22.53 15.45
C LYS A 223 25.16 22.84 16.38
N HIS A 224 23.94 22.47 15.98
CA HIS A 224 22.73 22.77 16.73
C HIS A 224 22.71 22.01 18.07
N PRO A 225 22.31 22.63 19.20
CA PRO A 225 22.35 21.98 20.52
C PRO A 225 21.55 20.68 20.58
N GLU A 226 20.41 20.62 19.88
CA GLU A 226 19.57 19.42 19.81
C GLU A 226 20.12 18.28 18.95
N TYR A 227 21.19 18.50 18.16
CA TYR A 227 21.68 17.49 17.24
C TYR A 227 22.03 16.18 17.96
N GLY A 228 22.81 16.25 19.04
CA GLY A 228 23.24 15.06 19.76
C GLY A 228 22.07 14.24 20.31
N GLU A 229 21.09 14.89 20.92
CA GLU A 229 19.94 14.23 21.53
C GLU A 229 18.94 13.72 20.47
N GLN A 230 18.70 14.47 19.38
CA GLN A 230 17.84 14.00 18.31
C GLN A 230 18.41 12.77 17.60
N GLN A 231 19.74 12.73 17.41
CA GLN A 231 20.40 11.56 16.82
C GLN A 231 20.30 10.32 17.73
N LYS A 232 20.37 10.51 19.06
CA LYS A 232 20.10 9.42 20.02
C LYS A 232 18.64 8.97 19.93
N ALA A 233 17.69 9.90 19.89
CA ALA A 233 16.27 9.59 19.73
C ALA A 233 15.98 8.82 18.43
N TRP A 234 16.60 9.22 17.32
CA TRP A 234 16.51 8.51 16.04
C TRP A 234 17.08 7.08 16.12
N ASN A 235 18.24 6.90 16.75
CA ASN A 235 18.81 5.55 16.92
C ASN A 235 17.93 4.66 17.81
N ASN A 236 17.36 5.22 18.89
CA ASN A 236 16.43 4.51 19.74
C ASN A 236 15.15 4.12 18.98
N PHE A 237 14.62 5.04 18.15
CA PHE A 237 13.48 4.76 17.28
C PHE A 237 13.76 3.59 16.35
N LYS A 238 14.87 3.62 15.61
CA LYS A 238 15.27 2.51 14.72
C LYS A 238 15.34 1.18 15.45
N ASN A 239 15.96 1.15 16.63
CA ASN A 239 16.10 -0.07 17.42
C ASN A 239 14.75 -0.59 17.96
N ALA A 240 13.76 0.29 18.14
CA ALA A 240 12.43 -0.10 18.58
C ALA A 240 11.57 -0.59 17.40
N ILE A 241 11.56 0.15 16.28
CA ILE A 241 10.65 -0.12 15.16
C ILE A 241 10.98 -1.42 14.44
N ILE A 242 12.25 -1.86 14.42
CA ILE A 242 12.62 -3.16 13.83
C ILE A 242 12.05 -4.37 14.58
N LEU A 243 11.58 -4.18 15.81
CA LEU A 243 10.94 -5.22 16.62
C LEU A 243 9.44 -5.32 16.34
N MET A 244 8.90 -4.44 15.51
CA MET A 244 7.51 -4.45 15.10
C MET A 244 7.25 -5.64 14.19
N ASN A 245 6.37 -6.52 14.63
CA ASN A 245 5.96 -7.72 13.91
C ASN A 245 4.42 -7.73 13.79
N PRO A 246 3.84 -7.99 12.61
CA PRO A 246 2.40 -8.12 12.43
C PRO A 246 1.73 -9.16 13.36
N ASP A 247 2.46 -10.20 13.77
CA ASP A 247 1.95 -11.32 14.58
C ASP A 247 2.19 -11.18 16.09
N GLU A 248 2.92 -10.16 16.54
CA GLU A 248 3.25 -9.96 17.96
C GLU A 248 2.65 -8.66 18.52
N PRO A 249 2.17 -8.66 19.78
CA PRO A 249 1.73 -7.43 20.45
C PRO A 249 2.81 -6.35 20.50
N LEU A 250 2.37 -5.08 20.48
CA LEU A 250 3.25 -3.91 20.46
C LEU A 250 3.93 -3.57 21.80
N ASP A 251 3.73 -4.33 22.87
CA ASP A 251 4.20 -3.96 24.22
C ASP A 251 5.70 -3.65 24.28
N LYS A 252 6.53 -4.50 23.66
CA LYS A 252 7.99 -4.32 23.60
C LYS A 252 8.38 -3.07 22.81
N VAL A 253 7.68 -2.79 21.71
CA VAL A 253 7.92 -1.63 20.85
C VAL A 253 7.54 -0.36 21.60
N ARG A 254 6.35 -0.34 22.22
CA ARG A 254 5.83 0.77 23.02
C ARG A 254 6.80 1.12 24.14
N GLU A 255 7.30 0.12 24.88
CA GLU A 255 8.28 0.35 25.94
C GLU A 255 9.56 1.02 25.43
N LYS A 256 10.12 0.53 24.32
CA LYS A 256 11.34 1.08 23.73
C LYS A 256 11.17 2.45 23.09
N LEU A 257 9.96 2.80 22.68
CA LEU A 257 9.64 4.12 22.11
C LEU A 257 9.39 5.20 23.17
N LYS A 258 9.13 4.86 24.44
CA LYS A 258 8.97 5.83 25.53
C LYS A 258 10.05 6.93 25.56
N PRO A 259 11.36 6.63 25.57
CA PRO A 259 12.39 7.68 25.57
C PRO A 259 12.39 8.55 24.30
N VAL A 260 11.98 8.01 23.16
CA VAL A 260 11.84 8.76 21.90
C VAL A 260 10.68 9.74 21.99
N ILE A 261 9.53 9.28 22.49
CA ILE A 261 8.35 10.11 22.73
C ILE A 261 8.71 11.23 23.71
N THR A 262 9.31 10.91 24.85
CA THR A 262 9.74 11.90 25.85
C THR A 262 10.65 12.97 25.26
N TYR A 263 11.58 12.59 24.37
CA TYR A 263 12.44 13.54 23.69
C TYR A 263 11.65 14.55 22.84
N TYR A 264 10.78 14.08 21.95
CA TYR A 264 10.03 14.98 21.07
C TYR A 264 8.98 15.82 21.82
N GLU A 265 8.38 15.28 22.88
CA GLU A 265 7.52 16.02 23.81
C GLU A 265 8.27 17.19 24.48
N LYS A 266 9.52 16.96 24.89
CA LYS A 266 10.39 18.00 25.43
C LYS A 266 10.73 19.06 24.37
N VAL A 267 11.11 18.66 23.15
CA VAL A 267 11.52 19.62 22.11
C VAL A 267 10.37 20.55 21.74
N LYS A 268 9.16 20.02 21.53
CA LYS A 268 8.00 20.84 21.12
C LYS A 268 7.57 21.85 22.20
N THR A 269 7.92 21.61 23.47
CA THR A 269 7.57 22.47 24.61
C THR A 269 8.67 23.47 24.98
N ILE A 270 9.95 23.18 24.71
CA ILE A 270 11.06 24.11 24.98
C ILE A 270 11.16 25.18 23.89
N TYR A 271 10.98 24.81 22.64
CA TYR A 271 11.11 25.71 21.50
C TYR A 271 9.76 26.38 21.20
N THR A 272 9.37 27.42 21.96
CA THR A 272 8.06 28.08 21.83
C THR A 272 8.06 29.36 20.99
N ALA A 273 9.22 29.86 20.61
CA ALA A 273 9.36 31.10 19.84
C ALA A 273 8.68 31.00 18.45
N SER A 274 8.20 32.13 17.93
CA SER A 274 7.54 32.21 16.61
C SER A 274 8.52 32.30 15.44
N ASP A 275 9.83 32.30 15.71
CA ASP A 275 10.85 32.32 14.67
C ASP A 275 10.82 31.01 13.85
N LYS A 276 11.41 31.09 12.65
CA LYS A 276 11.39 30.00 11.68
C LYS A 276 12.06 28.72 12.20
N GLU A 277 13.15 28.85 12.95
CA GLU A 277 13.95 27.70 13.38
C GLU A 277 13.27 26.96 14.53
N ALA A 278 12.69 27.70 15.50
CA ALA A 278 11.83 27.11 16.53
C ALA A 278 10.60 26.41 15.92
N ARG A 279 9.94 27.02 14.93
CA ARG A 279 8.82 26.39 14.19
C ARG A 279 9.22 25.08 13.51
N LYS A 280 10.40 25.00 12.90
CA LYS A 280 10.89 23.74 12.28
C LYS A 280 11.11 22.62 13.30
N LEU A 281 11.67 22.94 14.46
CA LEU A 281 11.88 21.94 15.52
C LEU A 281 10.55 21.40 16.07
N ARG A 282 9.57 22.30 16.28
CA ARG A 282 8.21 21.91 16.64
C ARG A 282 7.56 21.07 15.53
N TYR A 283 7.69 21.48 14.27
CA TYR A 283 7.18 20.75 13.11
C TYR A 283 7.72 19.31 13.09
N ALA A 284 9.04 19.13 13.18
CA ALA A 284 9.65 17.80 13.21
C ALA A 284 9.14 16.96 14.39
N SER A 285 8.98 17.58 15.55
CA SER A 285 8.52 16.91 16.77
C SER A 285 7.08 16.43 16.66
N TYR A 286 6.15 17.31 16.27
CA TYR A 286 4.75 16.95 16.07
C TYR A 286 4.58 15.89 14.97
N TYR A 287 5.27 16.05 13.84
CA TYR A 287 5.23 15.07 12.75
C TYR A 287 5.71 13.70 13.21
N ASN A 288 6.87 13.64 13.84
CA ASN A 288 7.47 12.38 14.30
C ASN A 288 6.64 11.70 15.39
N LEU A 289 6.07 12.48 16.32
CA LEU A 289 5.17 11.94 17.35
C LEU A 289 3.88 11.38 16.72
N ALA A 290 3.26 12.11 15.80
CA ALA A 290 2.08 11.63 15.08
C ALA A 290 2.37 10.30 14.36
N LYS A 291 3.51 10.19 13.67
CA LYS A 291 3.97 8.92 13.07
C LYS A 291 4.16 7.82 14.11
N ILE A 292 4.88 8.08 15.21
CA ILE A 292 5.07 7.10 16.28
C ILE A 292 3.72 6.56 16.76
N TYR A 293 2.76 7.44 17.05
CA TYR A 293 1.45 7.03 17.53
C TYR A 293 0.62 6.28 16.48
N LEU A 294 0.71 6.66 15.20
CA LEU A 294 0.11 5.90 14.10
C LEU A 294 0.64 4.45 14.05
N TYR A 295 1.95 4.26 14.20
CA TYR A 295 2.54 2.91 14.21
C TYR A 295 2.34 2.16 15.53
N LEU A 296 1.95 2.84 16.60
CA LEU A 296 1.58 2.22 17.87
C LEU A 296 0.08 1.91 17.99
N ASP A 297 -0.68 2.10 16.91
CA ASP A 297 -2.15 1.98 16.87
C ASP A 297 -2.85 2.87 17.91
N ASP A 298 -2.32 4.07 18.15
CA ASP A 298 -2.93 5.09 19.01
C ASP A 298 -3.41 6.27 18.16
N PRO A 299 -4.56 6.14 17.45
CA PRO A 299 -5.04 7.18 16.58
C PRO A 299 -5.43 8.45 17.35
N ALA A 300 -5.87 8.33 18.60
CA ALA A 300 -6.25 9.49 19.42
C ALA A 300 -5.04 10.38 19.74
N ALA A 301 -3.90 9.77 20.11
CA ALA A 301 -2.66 10.51 20.29
C ALA A 301 -2.15 11.05 18.94
N ALA A 302 -2.21 10.27 17.86
CA ALA A 302 -1.78 10.71 16.54
C ALA A 302 -2.56 11.94 16.04
N ILE A 303 -3.90 11.96 16.21
CA ILE A 303 -4.76 13.10 15.85
C ILE A 303 -4.33 14.35 16.62
N ARG A 304 -4.10 14.23 17.94
CA ARG A 304 -3.69 15.36 18.77
C ARG A 304 -2.39 16.00 18.27
N GLU A 305 -1.41 15.19 17.92
CA GLU A 305 -0.13 15.66 17.41
C GLU A 305 -0.25 16.23 15.99
N ALA A 306 -1.11 15.64 15.15
CA ALA A 306 -1.38 16.13 13.80
C ALA A 306 -2.13 17.48 13.80
N ASP A 307 -3.11 17.66 14.68
CA ASP A 307 -3.80 18.94 14.87
C ASP A 307 -2.82 20.03 15.34
N ALA A 308 -1.94 19.70 16.29
CA ALA A 308 -0.90 20.60 16.75
C ALA A 308 0.13 20.94 15.66
N LEU A 309 0.47 19.97 14.79
CA LEU A 309 1.31 20.18 13.61
C LEU A 309 0.66 21.19 12.65
N SER A 310 -0.64 21.05 12.37
CA SER A 310 -1.38 22.00 11.53
C SER A 310 -1.38 23.41 12.13
N MET A 311 -1.49 23.54 13.45
CA MET A 311 -1.45 24.84 14.14
C MET A 311 -0.05 25.46 14.24
N ASN A 312 1.02 24.75 13.87
CA ASN A 312 2.40 25.20 14.05
C ASN A 312 2.87 26.26 13.01
N ASP A 313 2.05 26.57 12.00
CA ASP A 313 2.30 27.62 11.00
C ASP A 313 3.67 27.47 10.29
N TYR A 314 4.01 26.24 9.87
CA TYR A 314 5.19 25.93 9.06
C TYR A 314 4.81 25.14 7.80
N ASP A 315 4.17 23.98 7.98
CA ASP A 315 3.54 23.21 6.91
C ASP A 315 2.28 22.53 7.45
N GLU A 316 1.14 23.14 7.17
CA GLU A 316 -0.15 22.68 7.66
C GLU A 316 -0.64 21.41 6.92
N SER A 317 -0.16 21.20 5.70
CA SER A 317 -0.65 20.12 4.83
C SER A 317 -0.31 18.75 5.39
N ASP A 318 0.88 18.60 5.97
CA ASP A 318 1.28 17.36 6.61
C ASP A 318 0.45 17.03 7.84
N GLY A 319 0.08 18.04 8.63
CA GLY A 319 -0.84 17.86 9.77
C GLY A 319 -2.21 17.35 9.33
N ARG A 320 -2.81 17.97 8.30
CA ARG A 320 -4.10 17.52 7.75
C ARG A 320 -4.03 16.11 7.17
N MET A 321 -2.93 15.78 6.49
CA MET A 321 -2.70 14.45 5.94
C MET A 321 -2.62 13.40 7.06
N LEU A 322 -1.77 13.63 8.08
CA LEU A 322 -1.58 12.70 9.19
C LEU A 322 -2.86 12.52 10.02
N ARG A 323 -3.62 13.60 10.21
CA ARG A 323 -4.93 13.56 10.84
C ARG A 323 -5.89 12.64 10.09
N THR A 324 -5.98 12.79 8.76
CA THR A 324 -6.82 11.93 7.91
C THR A 324 -6.42 10.46 8.02
N ILE A 325 -5.11 10.17 8.01
CA ILE A 325 -4.59 8.81 8.18
C ILE A 325 -4.99 8.24 9.55
N ALA A 326 -4.87 9.03 10.63
CA ALA A 326 -5.22 8.60 11.97
C ALA A 326 -6.72 8.36 12.15
N GLU A 327 -7.58 9.19 11.55
CA GLU A 327 -9.03 8.99 11.53
C GLU A 327 -9.42 7.73 10.76
N ASN A 328 -8.80 7.49 9.61
CA ASN A 328 -9.02 6.26 8.85
C ASN A 328 -8.61 5.03 9.66
N LEU A 329 -7.47 5.08 10.37
CA LEU A 329 -7.04 4.01 11.25
C LEU A 329 -8.03 3.76 12.40
N ASP A 330 -8.50 4.82 13.07
CA ASP A 330 -9.53 4.72 14.12
C ASP A 330 -10.83 4.10 13.60
N ALA A 331 -11.28 4.54 12.42
CA ALA A 331 -12.46 3.99 11.77
C ALA A 331 -12.27 2.50 11.41
N GLN A 332 -11.10 2.12 10.88
CA GLN A 332 -10.79 0.73 10.56
C GLN A 332 -10.75 -0.17 11.81
N LEU A 333 -10.08 0.27 12.87
CA LEU A 333 -10.01 -0.44 14.16
C LEU A 333 -11.41 -0.68 14.72
N LYS A 334 -12.25 0.36 14.76
CA LYS A 334 -13.64 0.26 15.23
C LYS A 334 -14.48 -0.67 14.36
N LYS A 335 -14.38 -0.53 13.04
CA LYS A 335 -15.12 -1.37 12.07
C LYS A 335 -14.80 -2.86 12.24
N ASN A 336 -13.55 -3.16 12.57
CA ASN A 336 -13.04 -4.52 12.76
C ASN A 336 -13.09 -5.00 14.21
N ASN A 337 -13.68 -4.21 15.12
CA ASN A 337 -13.73 -4.49 16.56
C ASN A 337 -12.35 -4.87 17.14
N ALA A 338 -11.31 -4.14 16.72
CA ALA A 338 -9.92 -4.40 17.07
C ALA A 338 -9.29 -3.19 17.77
N SER A 339 -8.31 -3.46 18.62
CA SER A 339 -7.51 -2.42 19.29
C SER A 339 -6.11 -2.25 18.70
N THR A 340 -5.70 -3.12 17.78
CA THR A 340 -4.38 -3.09 17.14
C THR A 340 -4.38 -3.88 15.83
N ARG A 341 -3.54 -3.48 14.87
CA ARG A 341 -3.17 -4.19 13.64
C ARG A 341 -2.12 -5.29 13.85
N HIS A 342 -1.71 -5.51 15.10
CA HIS A 342 -0.68 -6.48 15.47
C HIS A 342 -1.28 -7.62 16.30
N PHE A 343 -1.64 -8.70 15.62
CA PHE A 343 -2.28 -9.85 16.22
C PHE A 343 -1.93 -11.13 15.45
N PRO A 344 -1.81 -12.27 16.15
CA PRO A 344 -1.50 -13.54 15.51
C PRO A 344 -2.68 -14.04 14.68
N VAL A 345 -2.38 -14.61 13.52
CA VAL A 345 -3.34 -15.37 12.72
C VAL A 345 -2.83 -16.80 12.54
N ASP A 346 -3.43 -17.74 13.29
CA ASP A 346 -3.12 -19.17 13.17
C ASP A 346 -4.21 -19.90 12.40
N ILE A 347 -4.04 -19.96 11.08
CA ILE A 347 -4.99 -20.65 10.19
C ILE A 347 -4.96 -22.18 10.36
N ALA A 348 -3.94 -22.77 10.98
CA ALA A 348 -3.83 -24.21 11.09
C ALA A 348 -4.95 -24.79 11.96
N MET A 349 -5.33 -24.05 13.01
CA MET A 349 -6.37 -24.42 13.97
C MET A 349 -7.80 -24.20 13.46
N TYR A 350 -8.00 -23.59 12.29
CA TYR A 350 -9.34 -23.29 11.80
C TYR A 350 -10.04 -24.54 11.25
N GLU A 351 -11.31 -24.67 11.59
CA GLU A 351 -12.17 -25.80 11.20
C GLU A 351 -13.29 -25.34 10.28
N SER A 352 -13.80 -26.24 9.44
CA SER A 352 -15.00 -26.00 8.62
C SER A 352 -16.23 -25.75 9.50
N PRO A 353 -17.24 -25.01 9.01
CA PRO A 353 -18.51 -24.85 9.72
C PRO A 353 -19.14 -26.21 10.01
N VAL A 354 -19.62 -26.38 11.24
CA VAL A 354 -20.48 -27.50 11.61
C VAL A 354 -21.86 -27.26 11.00
N LYS A 355 -22.38 -28.25 10.26
CA LYS A 355 -23.72 -28.19 9.67
C LYS A 355 -24.82 -28.30 10.70
#